data_AF-W4RP92-F1
#
_entry.id   AF-W4RP92-F1
#
_cell.length_a   1.000
_cell.length_b   1.000
_cell.length_c   1.000
_cell.angle_alpha   90.00
_cell.angle_beta   90.00
_cell.angle_gamma   90.00
#
_symmetry.space_group_name_H-M   'P 1'
#
loop_
_entity.id
_entity.type
_entity.pdbx_description
1 polymer ?
#
loop_
_entity_poly.entity_id
_entity_poly.type
_entity_poly.pdbx_seq_one_letter_code
_entity_poly.pdbx_strand_id
1 'polypeptide(L)'
;MLSYSPIHDEFWPELTEPLPETDGELPLYRYGNHQNIVEKDRILQVLAESRNGEEEDGFQTVVAAVNSYDQQKVEHIPCLEFQLYNQEQDKFYARVWNTLLQRWDETFEKQIEEKERLVWRE
;
A
#
# COMPACT_ATOMS: atom_id res chain seq x y z
N MET A 1 -3.39 -0.42 -15.44
CA MET A 1 -2.12 -0.82 -14.79
C MET A 1 -2.46 -1.36 -13.39
N LEU A 2 -1.56 -2.09 -12.73
CA LEU A 2 -1.76 -2.51 -11.33
C LEU A 2 -0.66 -1.92 -10.46
N SER A 3 -1.02 -1.59 -9.23
CA SER A 3 -0.11 -1.10 -8.20
C SER A 3 0.01 -2.16 -7.11
N TYR A 4 1.20 -2.39 -6.58
CA TYR A 4 1.39 -3.30 -5.46
C TYR A 4 1.84 -2.51 -4.22
N SER A 5 1.13 -2.71 -3.12
CA SER A 5 1.44 -2.11 -1.83
C SER A 5 2.17 -3.12 -0.95
N PRO A 6 3.48 -2.93 -0.70
CA PRO A 6 4.26 -3.90 0.06
C PRO A 6 3.95 -3.97 1.55
N ILE A 7 3.46 -2.87 2.11
CA ILE A 7 3.08 -2.81 3.52
C ILE A 7 1.79 -3.59 3.76
N HIS A 8 0.88 -3.54 2.80
CA HIS A 8 -0.41 -4.22 2.86
C HIS A 8 -0.34 -5.64 2.30
N ASP A 9 0.72 -5.94 1.55
CA ASP A 9 0.82 -7.12 0.70
C ASP A 9 -0.40 -7.29 -0.22
N GLU A 10 -0.82 -6.21 -0.87
CA GLU A 10 -2.05 -6.14 -1.67
C GLU A 10 -1.81 -5.50 -3.04
N PHE A 11 -2.58 -5.95 -4.04
CA PHE A 11 -2.65 -5.32 -5.34
C PHE A 11 -3.84 -4.36 -5.40
N TRP A 12 -3.58 -3.14 -5.84
CA TRP A 12 -4.57 -2.09 -5.99
C TRP A 12 -4.70 -1.68 -7.47
N PRO A 13 -5.84 -1.09 -7.85
CA PRO A 13 -6.01 -0.50 -9.17
C PRO A 13 -4.94 0.55 -9.49
N GLU A 14 -4.86 0.91 -10.76
CA GLU A 14 -4.01 1.99 -11.21
C GLU A 14 -4.31 3.29 -10.45
N LEU A 15 -3.25 3.94 -10.02
CA LEU A 15 -3.31 5.27 -9.43
C LEU A 15 -3.62 6.28 -10.53
N THR A 16 -4.88 6.69 -10.63
CA THR A 16 -5.34 7.67 -11.61
C THR A 16 -5.32 9.09 -11.07
N GLU A 17 -5.44 9.27 -9.76
CA GLU A 17 -5.38 10.58 -9.11
C GLU A 17 -3.93 10.97 -8.81
N PRO A 18 -3.55 12.24 -9.05
CA PRO A 18 -2.25 12.73 -8.64
C PRO A 18 -2.13 12.67 -7.13
N LEU A 19 -0.96 12.24 -6.65
CA LEU A 19 -0.65 12.30 -5.22
C LEU A 19 -0.61 13.76 -4.77
N PRO A 20 -1.03 14.06 -3.53
CA PRO A 20 -0.94 15.41 -3.01
C PRO A 20 0.51 15.88 -3.01
N GLU A 21 0.74 17.12 -3.45
CA GLU A 21 2.05 17.74 -3.36
C GLU A 21 2.45 17.88 -1.89
N THR A 22 3.71 17.57 -1.60
CA THR A 22 4.28 17.68 -0.26
C THR A 22 5.29 18.82 -0.23
N ASP A 23 5.20 19.66 0.79
CA ASP A 23 6.19 20.71 1.02
C ASP A 23 7.51 20.08 1.53
N GLY A 24 8.38 19.68 0.59
CA GLY A 24 9.71 19.15 0.87
C GLY A 24 9.84 17.62 0.81
N GLU A 25 11.05 17.13 1.13
CA GLU A 25 11.35 15.70 1.19
C GLU A 25 10.79 15.09 2.49
N LEU A 26 9.79 14.22 2.35
CA LEU A 26 9.28 13.44 3.48
C LEU A 26 10.18 12.23 3.74
N PRO A 27 10.38 11.85 5.02
CA PRO A 27 11.14 10.66 5.35
C PRO A 27 10.41 9.40 4.85
N LEU A 28 11.19 8.40 4.43
CA LEU A 28 10.64 7.09 4.12
C LEU A 28 10.08 6.44 5.39
N TYR A 29 9.06 5.61 5.18
CA TYR A 29 8.47 4.87 6.28
C TYR A 29 9.50 3.91 6.89
N ARG A 30 9.78 4.13 8.18
CA ARG A 30 10.86 3.49 8.95
C ARG A 30 10.76 1.97 9.09
N TYR A 31 9.59 1.39 8.80
CA TYR A 31 9.36 -0.05 8.80
C TYR A 31 9.04 -0.61 7.41
N GLY A 32 9.23 0.20 6.37
CA GLY A 32 9.15 -0.27 5.00
C GLY A 32 10.18 -1.35 4.76
N ASN A 33 9.73 -2.55 4.40
CA ASN A 33 10.64 -3.60 4.01
C ASN A 33 11.21 -3.22 2.63
N HIS A 34 12.52 -2.95 2.56
CA HIS A 34 13.19 -2.60 1.30
C HIS A 34 13.34 -3.79 0.36
N GLN A 35 12.96 -5.00 0.79
CA GLN A 35 13.08 -6.26 0.06
C GLN A 35 11.71 -6.82 -0.31
N ASN A 36 10.87 -6.02 -0.98
CA ASN A 36 9.56 -6.43 -1.48
C ASN A 36 9.70 -7.41 -2.64
N ILE A 37 10.11 -8.62 -2.32
CA ILE A 37 10.14 -9.75 -3.23
C ILE A 37 8.73 -10.33 -3.19
N VAL A 38 7.83 -9.72 -3.96
CA VAL A 38 6.59 -10.41 -4.31
C VAL A 38 6.98 -11.61 -5.15
N GLU A 39 6.39 -12.76 -4.84
CA GLU A 39 6.59 -13.95 -5.65
C GLU A 39 6.17 -13.66 -7.10
N LYS A 40 7.08 -13.92 -8.05
CA LYS A 40 6.85 -13.70 -9.47
C LYS A 40 5.54 -14.33 -9.94
N ASP A 41 5.25 -15.54 -9.49
CA ASP A 41 4.07 -16.30 -9.89
C ASP A 41 2.78 -15.61 -9.43
N ARG A 42 2.79 -14.99 -8.24
CA ARG A 42 1.66 -14.20 -7.73
C ARG A 42 1.40 -12.97 -8.61
N ILE A 43 2.45 -12.26 -9.04
CA ILE A 43 2.30 -11.11 -9.97
C ILE A 43 1.67 -11.56 -11.28
N LEU A 44 2.19 -12.65 -11.88
CA LEU A 44 1.70 -13.16 -13.16
C LEU A 44 0.23 -13.60 -13.09
N GLN A 45 -0.16 -14.25 -11.98
CA GLN A 45 -1.54 -14.66 -11.77
C GLN A 45 -2.49 -13.46 -11.69
N VAL A 46 -2.19 -12.46 -10.86
CA VAL A 46 -3.05 -11.28 -10.69
C VAL A 46 -3.15 -10.49 -12.00
N LEU A 47 -2.06 -10.39 -12.77
CA LEU A 47 -2.10 -9.77 -14.10
C LEU A 47 -3.01 -10.54 -15.07
N ALA A 48 -2.95 -11.87 -15.09
CA ALA A 48 -3.81 -12.68 -15.96
C ALA A 48 -5.29 -12.51 -15.59
N GLU A 49 -5.60 -12.54 -14.30
CA GLU A 49 -6.96 -12.34 -13.78
C GLU A 49 -7.50 -10.93 -14.08
N SER A 50 -6.67 -9.89 -13.98
CA SER A 50 -7.08 -8.50 -14.25
C SER A 50 -7.50 -8.22 -15.70
N ARG A 51 -7.08 -9.09 -16.63
CA ARG A 51 -7.34 -8.97 -18.08
C ARG A 51 -8.36 -9.97 -18.59
N ASN A 52 -8.70 -10.98 -17.77
CA ASN A 52 -9.70 -11.97 -18.13
C ASN A 52 -11.09 -11.35 -18.06
N GLY A 53 -11.86 -11.52 -19.14
CA GLY A 53 -13.23 -11.01 -19.16
C GLY A 53 -13.37 -9.56 -19.64
N GLU A 54 -12.31 -8.94 -20.15
CA GLU A 54 -12.43 -7.68 -20.88
C GLU A 54 -13.29 -7.93 -22.15
N GLU A 55 -14.47 -7.30 -22.21
CA GLU A 55 -15.33 -7.29 -23.39
C GLU A 55 -14.86 -6.23 -24.38
N GLU A 56 -14.48 -6.67 -25.57
CA GLU A 56 -14.14 -5.80 -26.69
C GLU A 56 -14.99 -6.21 -27.90
N ASP A 57 -15.76 -5.27 -28.44
CA ASP A 57 -16.66 -5.49 -29.59
C ASP A 57 -17.63 -6.69 -29.44
N GLY A 58 -18.09 -6.95 -28.21
CA GLY A 58 -19.01 -8.06 -27.91
C GLY A 58 -18.36 -9.44 -27.80
N PHE A 59 -17.03 -9.52 -27.81
CA PHE A 59 -16.27 -10.74 -27.56
C PHE A 59 -15.53 -10.65 -26.22
N GLN A 60 -15.49 -11.77 -25.48
CA GLN A 60 -14.75 -11.87 -24.24
C GLN A 60 -13.31 -12.29 -24.50
N THR A 61 -12.35 -11.50 -24.03
CA THR A 61 -10.93 -11.86 -24.08
C THR A 61 -10.60 -12.84 -22.95
N VAL A 62 -9.93 -13.95 -23.30
CA VAL A 62 -9.40 -14.94 -22.35
C VAL A 62 -7.88 -14.94 -22.46
N VAL A 63 -7.21 -14.60 -21.38
CA VAL A 63 -5.75 -14.62 -21.26
C VAL A 63 -5.28 -16.03 -20.99
N ALA A 64 -4.64 -16.65 -21.98
CA ALA A 64 -4.08 -18.00 -21.86
C ALA A 64 -2.82 -18.03 -20.97
N ALA A 65 -1.98 -17.00 -21.03
CA ALA A 65 -0.79 -16.87 -20.19
C ALA A 65 -0.26 -15.42 -20.19
N VAL A 66 0.32 -14.99 -19.06
CA VAL A 66 1.17 -13.80 -18.95
C VAL A 66 2.61 -14.28 -18.78
N ASN A 67 3.49 -13.94 -19.73
CA ASN A 67 4.86 -14.48 -19.77
C ASN A 67 5.89 -13.62 -19.02
N SER A 68 5.61 -12.32 -18.87
CA SER A 68 6.50 -11.36 -18.23
C SER A 68 5.72 -10.17 -17.71
N TYR A 69 6.38 -9.40 -16.84
CA TYR A 69 5.92 -8.10 -16.38
C TYR A 69 7.13 -7.17 -16.28
N ASP A 70 6.87 -5.87 -16.39
CA ASP A 70 7.89 -4.83 -16.21
C ASP A 70 7.41 -3.84 -15.15
N GLN A 71 8.25 -3.61 -14.13
CA GLN A 71 7.98 -2.58 -13.12
C GLN A 71 8.19 -1.20 -13.74
N GLN A 72 7.11 -0.41 -13.84
CA GLN A 72 7.15 0.90 -14.48
C GLN A 72 7.72 2.00 -13.56
N LYS A 73 7.20 2.08 -12.33
CA LYS A 73 7.57 3.11 -11.36
C LYS A 73 7.38 2.62 -9.93
N VAL A 74 8.07 3.27 -9.00
CA VAL A 74 7.81 3.19 -7.56
C VAL A 74 7.32 4.55 -7.13
N GLU A 75 6.17 4.59 -6.46
CA GLU A 75 5.63 5.83 -5.90
C GLU A 75 5.65 5.77 -4.37
N HIS A 76 6.06 6.87 -3.76
CA HIS A 76 6.01 7.04 -2.32
C HIS A 76 4.73 7.80 -1.96
N ILE A 77 3.88 7.16 -1.16
CA ILE A 77 2.60 7.72 -0.74
C ILE A 77 2.79 8.50 0.56
N PRO A 78 2.51 9.81 0.59
CA PRO A 78 2.56 10.57 1.84
C PRO A 78 1.46 10.09 2.79
N CYS A 79 1.82 9.85 4.05
CA CYS A 79 0.88 9.48 5.10
C CYS A 79 1.05 10.42 6.29
N LEU A 80 -0.04 10.76 6.97
CA LEU A 80 0.00 11.58 8.18
C LEU A 80 -0.08 10.68 9.40
N GLU A 81 0.96 10.69 10.23
CA GLU A 81 1.02 9.92 11.46
C GLU A 81 0.77 10.80 12.68
N PHE A 82 -0.07 10.32 13.59
CA PHE A 82 -0.38 10.96 14.86
C PHE A 82 -0.14 9.98 15.99
N GLN A 83 0.69 10.38 16.95
CA GLN A 83 0.80 9.69 18.24
C GLN A 83 -0.15 10.34 19.24
N LEU A 84 -1.11 9.57 19.74
CA LEU A 84 -2.18 10.07 20.60
C LEU A 84 -2.14 9.37 21.95
N TYR A 85 -2.54 10.10 23.00
CA TYR A 85 -2.68 9.56 24.36
C TYR A 85 -4.16 9.50 24.75
N ASN A 86 -4.65 8.30 25.05
CA ASN A 86 -5.97 8.09 25.62
C ASN A 86 -5.88 8.14 27.16
N GLN A 87 -6.45 9.18 27.77
CA GLN A 87 -6.45 9.38 29.23
C GLN A 87 -7.28 8.35 29.98
N GLU A 88 -8.40 7.88 29.42
CA GLU A 88 -9.28 6.91 30.07
C GLU A 88 -8.63 5.52 30.15
N GLN A 89 -7.83 5.18 29.13
CA GLN A 89 -7.18 3.87 29.00
C GLN A 89 -5.70 3.87 29.41
N ASP A 90 -5.14 5.04 29.78
CA ASP A 90 -3.72 5.24 30.09
C ASP A 90 -2.80 4.56 29.04
N LYS A 91 -3.08 4.86 27.77
CA LYS A 91 -2.43 4.21 26.63
C LYS A 91 -2.14 5.20 25.51
N PHE A 92 -0.90 5.16 25.01
CA PHE A 92 -0.53 5.72 23.72
C PHE A 92 -0.91 4.80 22.55
N TYR A 93 -1.40 5.40 21.47
CA TYR A 93 -1.80 4.70 20.25
C TYR A 93 -1.46 5.56 19.02
N ALA A 94 -1.26 4.93 17.87
CA ALA A 94 -1.01 5.64 16.62
C ALA A 94 -2.28 5.77 15.80
N ARG A 95 -2.40 6.85 15.04
CA ARG A 95 -3.37 7.01 13.95
C ARG A 95 -2.67 7.42 12.69
N VAL A 96 -2.94 6.73 11.58
CA VAL A 96 -2.26 6.98 10.30
C VAL A 96 -3.30 7.25 9.21
N TRP A 97 -3.27 8.46 8.66
CA TRP A 97 -4.08 8.81 7.51
C TRP A 97 -3.32 8.49 6.22
N ASN A 98 -3.82 7.52 5.46
CA ASN A 98 -3.27 7.16 4.16
C ASN A 98 -3.91 8.04 3.08
N THR A 99 -3.13 8.94 2.49
CA THR A 99 -3.65 9.93 1.51
C THR A 99 -4.13 9.28 0.23
N LEU A 100 -3.54 8.15 -0.16
CA LEU A 100 -3.95 7.40 -1.33
C LEU A 100 -5.30 6.70 -1.11
N LEU A 101 -5.45 6.01 0.03
CA LEU A 101 -6.70 5.30 0.33
C LEU A 101 -7.80 6.23 0.88
N GLN A 102 -7.46 7.48 1.19
CA GLN A 102 -8.33 8.49 1.79
C GLN A 102 -9.06 7.98 3.03
N ARG A 103 -8.37 7.19 3.85
CA ARG A 103 -8.89 6.59 5.08
C ARG A 103 -7.80 6.39 6.11
N TRP A 104 -8.24 6.12 7.34
CA TRP A 104 -7.37 5.63 8.40
C TRP A 104 -6.86 4.23 8.08
N ASP A 105 -5.56 4.03 8.25
CA ASP A 105 -4.85 2.83 7.82
C ASP A 105 -4.39 2.01 9.01
N GLU A 106 -5.23 1.05 9.39
CA GLU A 106 -4.98 0.16 10.53
C GLU A 106 -3.71 -0.69 10.37
N THR A 107 -3.23 -0.91 9.14
CA THR A 107 -2.02 -1.72 8.88
C THR A 107 -0.81 -0.99 9.41
N PHE A 108 -0.66 0.29 9.04
CA PHE A 108 0.38 1.15 9.58
C PHE A 108 0.23 1.35 11.09
N GLU A 109 -0.99 1.63 11.56
CA GLU A 109 -1.27 1.85 12.99
C GLU A 109 -0.83 0.66 13.85
N LYS A 110 -1.22 -0.57 13.47
CA LYS A 110 -0.82 -1.80 14.18
C LYS A 110 0.68 -2.00 14.15
N GLN A 111 1.32 -1.83 12.99
CA GLN A 111 2.76 -2.03 12.86
C GLN A 111 3.58 -1.03 13.70
N ILE A 112 3.14 0.22 13.77
CA ILE A 112 3.79 1.25 14.61
C ILE A 112 3.58 0.90 16.08
N GLU A 113 2.35 0.60 16.49
CA GLU A 113 2.05 0.25 17.88
C GLU A 113 2.83 -0.99 18.36
N GLU A 114 2.94 -2.03 17.53
CA GLU A 114 3.71 -3.23 17.88
C GLU A 114 5.19 -2.94 18.15
N LYS A 115 5.76 -1.95 17.46
CA LYS A 115 7.19 -1.63 17.53
C LYS A 115 7.54 -0.53 18.53
N GLU A 116 6.64 0.42 18.75
CA GLU A 116 6.96 1.65 19.50
C GLU A 116 6.18 1.85 20.79
N ARG A 117 5.11 1.08 21.01
CA ARG A 117 4.28 1.25 22.22
C ARG A 117 5.07 1.12 23.52
N LEU A 118 6.16 0.35 23.52
CA LEU A 118 7.05 0.23 24.67
C LEU A 118 7.91 1.49 24.89
N VAL A 119 8.36 2.14 23.83
CA VAL A 119 9.20 3.34 23.87
C VAL A 119 8.41 4.56 24.33
N TRP A 120 7.13 4.66 23.95
CA TRP A 120 6.28 5.81 24.32
C TRP A 120 5.92 5.91 25.80
N ARG A 121 6.21 4.87 26.60
CA ARG A 121 5.93 4.83 28.04
C ARG A 121 7.13 5.22 28.91
N GLU A 122 8.31 5.40 28.31
CA GLU A 122 9.53 5.90 28.96
C GLU A 122 9.60 7.43 28.89
#